data_AF-A0A128A1X8-F1
#
_entry.id   AF-A0A128A1X8-F1
#
_cell.length_a   1.000
_cell.length_b   1.000
_cell.length_c   1.000
_cell.angle_alpha   90.00
_cell.angle_beta   90.00
_cell.angle_gamma   90.00
#
_symmetry.space_group_name_H-M   'P 1'
#
loop_
_entity.id
_entity.type
_entity.pdbx_description
1 polymer ?
#
loop_
_entity_poly.entity_id
_entity_poly.type
_entity_poly.pdbx_seq_one_letter_code
_entity_poly.pdbx_strand_id
1 'polypeptide(L)' 'MREPITISLENKIIKKIDNSKGKNEPRSRFIEDIISGYFDRCDKVRSTN' A
#
# COMPACT_ATOMS: atom_id res chain seq x y z
N MET A 1 3.71 -11.23 16.43
CA MET A 1 3.24 -9.83 16.33
C MET A 1 4.01 -9.18 15.19
N ARG A 2 3.35 -8.44 14.28
CA ARG A 2 4.04 -7.62 13.27
C ARG A 2 4.50 -6.31 13.92
N GLU A 3 5.68 -5.82 13.58
CA GLU A 3 6.18 -4.55 14.11
C GLU A 3 5.49 -3.35 13.41
N PRO A 4 5.10 -2.31 14.15
CA PRO A 4 4.50 -1.12 13.56
C PRO A 4 5.56 -0.31 12.79
N ILE A 5 5.20 0.10 11.56
CA ILE A 5 6.04 0.97 10.73
C ILE A 5 5.37 2.34 10.62
N THR A 6 6.15 3.40 10.77
CA THR A 6 5.70 4.77 10.52
C THR A 6 6.19 5.24 9.16
N ILE A 7 5.29 5.77 8.34
CA ILE A 7 5.59 6.34 7.04
C ILE A 7 5.02 7.76 6.95
N SER A 8 5.77 8.66 6.32
CA SER A 8 5.33 10.02 6.03
C SER A 8 4.76 10.09 4.62
N LEU A 9 3.53 10.58 4.49
CA LEU A 9 2.83 10.72 3.21
C LEU A 9 2.25 12.13 3.09
N GLU A 10 2.15 12.62 1.86
CA GLU A 10 1.45 13.88 1.60
C GLU A 10 -0.05 13.77 1.97
N ASN A 11 -0.62 14.87 2.49
CA ASN A 11 -2.04 14.93 2.85
C ASN A 11 -2.99 14.53 1.71
N LYS A 12 -2.65 14.86 0.45
CA LYS A 12 -3.46 14.49 -0.72
C LYS A 12 -3.52 12.97 -0.91
N ILE A 13 -2.46 12.25 -0.55
CA ILE A 13 -2.38 10.79 -0.65
C ILE A 13 -3.14 10.14 0.50
N ILE A 14 -3.00 10.68 1.72
CA ILE A 14 -3.78 10.21 2.89
C ILE A 14 -5.28 10.28 2.60
N LYS A 15 -5.76 11.40 2.05
CA LYS A 15 -7.18 11.55 1.64
C LYS A 15 -7.60 10.54 0.58
N LYS A 16 -6.75 10.25 -0.41
CA LYS A 16 -7.04 9.21 -1.42
C LYS A 16 -7.16 7.83 -0.77
N ILE A 17 -6.26 7.48 0.15
CA ILE A 17 -6.31 6.21 0.89
C ILE A 17 -7.62 6.09 1.67
N ASP A 18 -8.03 7.14 2.39
CA ASP A 18 -9.28 7.14 3.17
C ASP A 18 -10.52 6.96 2.30
N ASN A 19 -10.53 7.51 1.09
CA ASN A 19 -11.65 7.38 0.16
C ASN A 19 -11.66 6.03 -0.58
N SER A 20 -10.51 5.36 -0.70
CA SER A 20 -10.36 4.12 -1.46
C SER A 20 -10.37 2.85 -0.61
N LYS A 21 -10.00 2.93 0.68
CA LYS A 21 -10.04 1.79 1.59
C LYS A 21 -11.48 1.32 1.85
N GLY A 22 -11.67 0.06 2.23
CA GLY A 22 -12.98 -0.43 2.68
C GLY A 22 -13.53 0.40 3.84
N LYS A 23 -14.86 0.57 3.90
CA LYS A 23 -15.56 1.43 4.88
C LYS A 23 -15.16 1.12 6.33
N ASN A 24 -14.86 -0.14 6.64
CA ASN A 24 -14.45 -0.62 7.96
C ASN A 24 -12.99 -1.14 8.01
N GLU A 25 -12.20 -0.92 6.96
CA GLU A 25 -10.83 -1.41 6.92
C GLU A 25 -9.83 -0.38 7.45
N PRO A 26 -8.77 -0.82 8.14
CA PRO A 26 -7.68 0.06 8.52
C PRO A 26 -6.86 0.46 7.28
N ARG A 27 -6.27 1.67 7.31
CA ARG A 27 -5.39 2.15 6.23
C ARG A 27 -4.26 1.18 5.92
N SER A 28 -3.73 0.50 6.94
CA SER A 28 -2.63 -0.47 6.81
C SER A 28 -2.98 -1.60 5.86
N ARG A 29 -4.22 -2.12 5.86
CA ARG A 29 -4.64 -3.20 4.95
C ARG A 29 -4.54 -2.77 3.50
N PHE A 30 -5.09 -1.59 3.20
CA PHE A 30 -5.05 -1.02 1.86
C PHE A 30 -3.60 -0.70 1.40
N ILE A 31 -2.76 -0.20 2.31
CA ILE A 31 -1.33 0.06 2.03
C ILE A 31 -0.57 -1.24 1.77
N GLU A 32 -0.82 -2.31 2.53
CA GLU A 32 -0.22 -3.63 2.31
C GLU A 32 -0.56 -4.17 0.92
N ASP A 33 -1.81 -4.04 0.47
CA ASP A 33 -2.24 -4.49 -0.86
C ASP A 33 -1.54 -3.70 -1.98
N ILE A 34 -1.38 -2.38 -1.82
CA ILE A 34 -0.64 -1.54 -2.79
C ILE A 34 0.83 -1.95 -2.86
N ILE A 35 1.49 -2.12 -1.70
CA ILE A 35 2.91 -2.48 -1.64
C ILE A 35 3.13 -3.86 -2.26
N SER A 36 2.29 -4.83 -1.93
CA SER A 36 2.37 -6.19 -2.50
C SER A 36 2.20 -6.16 -4.01
N GLY A 37 1.18 -5.45 -4.51
CA GLY A 37 0.94 -5.31 -5.95
C GLY A 37 2.05 -4.55 -6.69
N TYR A 38 2.79 -3.66 -6.01
CA TYR A 38 3.96 -3.01 -6.58
C TYR A 38 5.13 -4.00 -6.73
N PHE A 39 5.44 -4.77 -5.68
CA PHE A 39 6.51 -5.77 -5.73
C PHE A 39 6.24 -6.86 -6.80
N ASP A 40 5.00 -7.36 -6.88
CA ASP A 40 4.61 -8.33 -7.90
C ASP A 40 4.86 -7.83 -9.33
N ARG A 41 4.68 -6.51 -9.57
CA ARG A 41 4.96 -5.89 -10.87
C ARG A 41 6.45 -5.75 -11.12
N CYS A 42 7.23 -5.35 -10.11
CA CYS A 42 8.68 -5.24 -10.21
C CYS A 42 9.33 -6.59 -10.54
N ASP A 43 8.88 -7.66 -9.89
CA ASP A 43 9.40 -9.02 -10.11
C ASP A 43 9.06 -9.55 -11.50
N LYS A 44 7.86 -9.24 -12.02
CA LYS A 44 7.47 -9.57 -13.39
C LYS A 44 8.33 -8.86 -14.43
N VAL A 45 8.63 -7.57 -14.24
CA VAL A 45 9.51 -6.81 -15.15
C VAL A 45 10.93 -7.36 -15.14
N ARG A 46 11.42 -7.82 -13.99
CA ARG A 46 12.76 -8.44 -13.86
C ARG A 46 12.87 -9.82 -14.50
N SER A 47 11.78 -10.58 -14.57
CA SER A 47 11.79 -11.95 -15.11
C SER A 47 11.69 -12.00 -16.65
N THR A 48 11.41 -10.87 -17.30
CA THR A 48 11.34 -10.74 -18.77
C THR A 48 12.62 -10.19 -19.41
N ASN A 49 13.66 -9.91 -18.63
CA ASN A 49 15.01 -9.54 -19.08
C ASN A 49 16.01 -10.65 -18.73
#